data_AF-A0A098M262-F1
#
_entry.id   AF-A0A098M262-F1
#
_cell.length_a   1.000
_cell.length_b   1.000
_cell.length_c   1.000
_cell.angle_alpha   90.00
_cell.angle_beta   90.00
_cell.angle_gamma   90.00
#
_symmetry.space_group_name_H-M   'P 1'
#
loop_
_entity.id
_entity.type
_entity.pdbx_description
1 polymer ?
#
loop_
_entity_poly.entity_id
_entity_poly.type
_entity_poly.pdbx_seq_one_letter_code
_entity_poly.pdbx_strand_id
1 'polypeptide(L)'
;MKIEELSKGLQVRIAEGHGSGHGGRSGVVIDVGTFKLLNGSGSITGAKVDIGEPLLVQVAAKDLSPLKEKPRKKGWGEFDV
;
A
#
# COMPACT_ATOMS: atom_id res chain seq x y z
N MET A 1 9.07 -2.99 -3.65
CA MET A 1 9.88 -2.50 -2.50
C MET A 1 10.22 -3.64 -1.54
N LYS A 2 11.13 -3.44 -0.58
CA LYS A 2 11.39 -4.40 0.50
C LYS A 2 10.33 -4.26 1.60
N ILE A 3 10.12 -5.33 2.40
CA ILE A 3 9.15 -5.29 3.50
C ILE A 3 9.55 -4.31 4.60
N GLU A 4 10.84 -4.12 4.82
CA GLU A 4 11.40 -3.17 5.80
C GLU A 4 11.02 -1.71 5.49
N GLU A 5 10.70 -1.42 4.22
CA GLU A 5 10.31 -0.08 3.76
C GLU A 5 8.80 0.16 3.90
N LEU A 6 8.02 -0.88 4.23
CA LEU A 6 6.58 -0.78 4.43
C LEU A 6 6.27 -0.35 5.86
N SER A 7 5.42 0.65 5.99
CA SER A 7 4.90 1.12 7.27
C SER A 7 3.42 1.48 7.14
N LYS A 8 2.68 1.39 8.24
CA LYS A 8 1.27 1.82 8.28
C LYS A 8 1.18 3.31 7.94
N GLY A 9 0.19 3.69 7.14
CA GLY A 9 0.00 5.05 6.65
C GLY A 9 0.81 5.39 5.39
N LEU A 10 1.74 4.53 4.95
CA LEU A 10 2.50 4.77 3.73
C LEU A 10 1.59 4.72 2.50
N GLN A 11 1.65 5.75 1.67
CA GLN A 11 1.02 5.74 0.35
C GLN A 11 1.83 4.88 -0.61
N VAL A 12 1.17 3.95 -1.27
CA VAL A 12 1.78 3.00 -2.21
C VAL A 12 0.97 2.90 -3.49
N ARG A 13 1.63 2.53 -4.57
CA ARG A 13 1.02 2.12 -5.84
C ARG A 13 1.24 0.63 -6.05
N ILE A 14 0.18 -0.05 -6.46
CA ILE A 14 0.19 -1.46 -6.85
C ILE A 14 0.76 -1.54 -8.28
N ALA A 15 1.67 -2.48 -8.52
CA ALA A 15 2.27 -2.72 -9.84
C ALA A 15 1.20 -2.86 -10.95
N GLU A 16 1.50 -2.37 -12.14
CA GLU A 16 0.61 -2.54 -13.29
C GLU A 16 0.47 -4.03 -13.66
N GLY A 17 -0.73 -4.44 -14.10
CA GLY A 17 -1.01 -5.84 -14.42
C GLY A 17 -1.05 -6.79 -13.22
N HIS A 18 -1.08 -6.28 -11.98
CA HIS A 18 -1.16 -7.13 -10.79
C HIS A 18 -2.40 -8.03 -10.80
N GLY A 19 -2.21 -9.32 -10.48
CA GLY A 19 -3.23 -10.38 -10.60
C GLY A 19 -4.46 -10.21 -9.71
N SER A 20 -4.47 -9.24 -8.79
CA SER A 20 -5.68 -8.88 -8.03
C SER A 20 -6.71 -8.09 -8.84
N GLY A 21 -6.39 -7.65 -10.06
CA GLY A 21 -7.25 -6.77 -10.86
C GLY A 21 -7.18 -5.28 -10.48
N HIS A 22 -6.43 -4.94 -9.42
CA HIS A 22 -6.24 -3.56 -8.95
C HIS A 22 -4.90 -2.95 -9.37
N GLY A 23 -4.26 -3.51 -10.41
CA GLY A 23 -2.97 -3.02 -10.89
C GLY A 23 -3.00 -1.54 -11.28
N GLY A 24 -1.95 -0.80 -10.94
CA GLY A 24 -1.84 0.64 -11.19
C GLY A 24 -2.58 1.53 -10.20
N ARG A 25 -3.43 0.99 -9.32
CA ARG A 25 -4.13 1.78 -8.29
C ARG A 25 -3.18 2.19 -7.18
N SER A 26 -3.53 3.30 -6.54
CA SER A 26 -2.84 3.82 -5.35
C SER A 26 -3.71 3.59 -4.12
N GLY A 27 -3.07 3.44 -2.97
CA GLY A 27 -3.73 3.20 -1.70
C GLY A 27 -2.81 3.46 -0.51
N VAL A 28 -3.33 3.19 0.68
CA VAL A 28 -2.62 3.37 1.94
C VAL A 28 -2.39 2.03 2.61
N VAL A 29 -1.18 1.81 3.10
CA VAL A 29 -0.84 0.62 3.89
C VAL A 29 -1.56 0.68 5.25
N ILE A 30 -2.43 -0.29 5.52
CA ILE A 30 -3.15 -0.43 6.80
C ILE A 30 -2.44 -1.41 7.73
N ASP A 31 -1.80 -2.43 7.15
CA ASP A 31 -1.09 -3.46 7.92
C ASP A 31 0.05 -4.08 7.12
N VAL A 32 1.12 -4.51 7.80
CA VAL A 32 2.34 -5.06 7.19
C VAL A 32 2.67 -6.39 7.86
N GLY A 33 2.98 -7.41 7.07
CA GLY A 33 3.34 -8.71 7.61
C GLY A 33 3.18 -9.84 6.59
N THR A 34 3.08 -11.06 7.12
CA THR A 34 2.85 -12.28 6.34
C THR A 34 1.41 -12.72 6.51
N PHE A 35 0.62 -12.65 5.44
CA PHE A 35 -0.81 -12.97 5.44
C PHE A 35 -1.05 -14.30 4.74
N LYS A 36 -1.86 -15.18 5.34
CA LYS A 36 -2.30 -16.41 4.68
C LYS A 36 -3.37 -16.09 3.63
N LEU A 37 -3.22 -16.66 2.45
CA LEU A 37 -4.22 -16.54 1.39
C LEU A 37 -5.44 -17.40 1.72
N LEU A 38 -6.63 -16.85 1.49
CA LEU A 38 -7.91 -17.52 1.79
C LEU A 38 -8.14 -18.77 0.93
N ASN A 39 -7.51 -18.85 -0.24
CA ASN A 39 -7.57 -20.00 -1.14
C ASN A 39 -6.65 -21.17 -0.71
N GLY A 40 -5.93 -21.04 0.42
CA GLY A 40 -5.01 -22.06 0.92
C GLY A 40 -3.70 -22.19 0.12
N SER A 41 -3.48 -21.36 -0.90
CA SER A 41 -2.32 -21.48 -1.80
C SER A 41 -1.00 -20.94 -1.22
N GLY A 42 -0.96 -20.65 0.09
CA GLY A 42 0.24 -20.20 0.80
C GLY A 42 0.04 -18.88 1.53
N SER A 43 1.14 -18.11 1.63
CA SER A 43 1.17 -16.81 2.30
C SER A 43 1.83 -15.73 1.44
N ILE A 44 1.44 -14.49 1.68
CA ILE A 44 2.02 -13.29 1.07
C ILE A 44 2.72 -12.49 2.16
N THR A 45 4.00 -12.20 1.93
CA THR A 45 4.78 -11.26 2.74
C THR A 45 4.73 -9.87 2.10
N GLY A 46 4.03 -8.93 2.73
CA GLY A 46 3.78 -7.61 2.16
C GLY A 46 2.85 -6.76 3.02
N ALA A 47 1.83 -6.16 2.41
CA ALA A 47 0.90 -5.26 3.09
C ALA A 47 -0.55 -5.51 2.72
N LYS A 48 -1.46 -5.15 3.64
CA LYS A 48 -2.87 -4.87 3.34
C LYS A 48 -2.98 -3.40 2.95
N VAL A 49 -3.49 -3.17 1.75
CA VAL A 49 -3.62 -1.83 1.17
C VAL A 49 -5.11 -1.49 1.06
N ASP A 50 -5.48 -0.34 1.61
CA ASP A 50 -6.79 0.27 1.38
C ASP A 50 -6.73 1.14 0.11
N ILE A 51 -7.57 0.81 -0.86
CA ILE A 51 -7.69 1.49 -2.16
C ILE A 51 -9.02 2.27 -2.29
N GLY A 52 -9.72 2.50 -1.17
CA GLY A 52 -11.03 3.13 -1.13
C GLY A 52 -12.18 2.21 -1.54
N GLU A 53 -12.00 0.89 -1.39
CA GLU A 53 -13.01 -0.12 -1.74
C GLU A 53 -13.35 -1.01 -0.54
N PRO A 54 -14.49 -1.74 -0.57
CA PRO A 54 -14.98 -2.49 0.59
C PRO A 54 -14.02 -3.57 1.13
N LEU A 55 -13.04 -4.00 0.35
CA LEU A 55 -12.08 -5.03 0.73
C LEU A 55 -10.65 -4.52 0.68
N LEU A 56 -9.88 -4.82 1.72
CA LEU A 56 -8.43 -4.58 1.73
C LEU A 56 -7.73 -5.53 0.76
N VAL A 57 -6.85 -4.97 -0.06
CA VAL A 57 -6.08 -5.75 -1.02
C VAL A 57 -4.78 -6.21 -0.36
N GLN A 58 -4.55 -7.52 -0.31
CA GLN A 58 -3.27 -8.08 0.13
C GLN A 58 -2.30 -8.09 -1.06
N VAL A 59 -1.19 -7.38 -0.93
CA VAL A 59 -0.20 -7.22 -2.01
C VAL A 59 1.19 -7.52 -1.45
N ALA A 60 1.99 -8.29 -2.21
CA ALA A 60 3.36 -8.58 -1.82
C ALA A 60 4.22 -7.31 -1.86
N ALA A 61 5.21 -7.20 -0.98
CA ALA A 61 6.08 -6.01 -0.92
C ALA A 61 6.75 -5.71 -2.27
N LYS A 62 7.13 -6.75 -3.02
CA LYS A 62 7.76 -6.62 -4.35
C LYS A 62 6.85 -5.92 -5.37
N ASP A 63 5.54 -6.06 -5.23
CA ASP A 63 4.53 -5.53 -6.16
C ASP A 63 4.00 -4.15 -5.72
N LEU A 64 4.60 -3.58 -4.67
CA LEU A 64 4.34 -2.24 -4.19
C LEU A 64 5.49 -1.30 -4.54
N SER A 65 5.12 -0.08 -4.92
CA SER A 65 6.04 1.05 -5.09
C SER A 65 5.58 2.20 -4.20
N PRO A 66 6.49 2.89 -3.49
CA PRO A 66 6.09 4.06 -2.71
C PRO A 66 5.52 5.12 -3.64
N LEU A 67 4.35 5.65 -3.30
CA LEU A 67 3.88 6.88 -3.91
C LEU A 67 4.74 7.98 -3.29
N LYS A 68 5.65 8.59 -4.06
CA LYS A 68 6.33 9.79 -3.58
C LYS A 68 5.24 10.80 -3.25
N GLU A 69 5.06 11.10 -1.96
CA GLU A 69 4.29 12.25 -1.55
C GLU A 69 4.85 13.43 -2.34
N LYS A 70 4.03 14.05 -3.19
CA LYS A 70 4.35 15.41 -3.61
C LYS A 70 4.44 16.17 -2.29
N PRO A 71 5.57 16.83 -1.96
CA PRO A 71 5.61 17.67 -0.78
C PRO A 71 4.37 18.55 -0.85
N ARG A 72 3.54 18.52 0.19
CA ARG A 72 2.38 19.42 0.28
C ARG A 72 2.96 20.79 -0.04
N LYS A 73 2.50 21.44 -1.11
CA LYS A 73 2.90 22.82 -1.37
C LYS A 73 2.58 23.56 -0.07
N LYS A 74 3.58 24.18 0.56
CA LYS A 74 3.36 25.05 1.72
C LYS A 74 2.21 25.98 1.37
N GLY A 75 1.06 25.76 1.99
CA GLY A 75 -0.16 26.49 1.74
C GLY A 75 -0.71 26.94 3.07
N TRP A 76 -0.77 28.26 3.26
CA TRP A 76 -1.53 29.09 4.22
C TRP A 76 -2.03 28.49 5.54
N GLY A 77 -1.29 27.58 6.18
CA GLY A 77 -1.71 26.92 7.42
C GLY A 77 -0.57 26.56 8.35
N GLU A 78 0.59 27.20 8.20
CA GLU A 78 1.59 27.26 9.27
C GLU A 78 1.12 28.34 10.25
N PHE A 79 0.37 27.96 11.27
CA PHE A 79 0.36 28.70 12.53
C PHE A 79 0.80 27.73 13.62
N ASP A 80 1.88 28.09 14.31
CA ASP A 80 2.30 27.49 15.57
C ASP A 80 1.16 27.63 16.58
N VAL A 81 0.83 26.53 17.24
CA VAL A 81 0.09 26.52 18.50
C VAL A 81 1.05 26.13 19.60
#